data_AF-X0TI64-F1
#
_entry.id   AF-X0TI64-F1
#
_cell.length_a   1.000
_cell.length_b   1.000
_cell.length_c   1.000
_cell.angle_alpha   90.00
_cell.angle_beta   90.00
_cell.angle_gamma   90.00
#
_symmetry.space_group_name_H-M   'P 1'
#
loop_
_entity.id
_entity.type
_entity.pdbx_description
1 polymer ?
#
loop_
_entity_poly.entity_id
_entity_poly.type
_entity_poly.pdbx_seq_one_letter_code
_entity_poly.pdbx_strand_id
1 'polypeptide(L)'
;ELDELNKKCAPEYQKRFKEEGIEELRDELKNADPTIRPLIEAQIAQREAEIKQQVEAEIRKQHDGKIDNMKGLISRLRLRRIGWKLDVAGGAVADFPQRVFDDGSFNRWGAWLTGGYEWKKWSVLGVFRYLGDQDDSDVGDQDDSDESSIDLGGRIVFDNFKRFSLSAEAVARIFSNRSTHDNQWRLAFLFDYAIAKNKSISFTFGRDFEDGQSGNLILLVNILLGFGSNRPVR
;
A
#
# COMPACT_ATOMS: atom_id res chain seq x y z
N GLU A 1 10.52 -24.63 -14.02
CA GLU A 1 10.08 -23.75 -15.12
C GLU A 1 11.01 -23.76 -16.33
N LEU A 2 12.32 -23.49 -16.20
CA LEU A 2 13.28 -23.57 -17.32
C LEU A 2 13.27 -24.93 -18.04
N ASP A 3 13.12 -26.03 -17.28
CA ASP A 3 13.11 -27.39 -17.79
C ASP A 3 11.79 -27.78 -18.51
N GLU A 4 10.67 -27.16 -18.11
CA GLU A 4 9.39 -27.32 -18.82
C GLU A 4 9.33 -26.49 -20.11
N LEU A 5 9.92 -25.30 -20.10
CA LEU A 5 10.12 -24.48 -21.30
C LEU A 5 10.99 -25.23 -22.30
N ASN A 6 12.08 -25.87 -21.85
CA ASN A 6 12.97 -26.63 -22.73
C ASN A 6 12.25 -27.84 -23.37
N LYS A 7 11.41 -28.55 -22.59
CA LYS A 7 10.58 -29.65 -23.10
C LYS A 7 9.48 -29.21 -24.06
N LYS A 8 8.89 -28.03 -23.89
CA LYS A 8 7.87 -27.48 -24.81
C LYS A 8 8.46 -26.86 -26.07
N CYS A 9 9.67 -26.32 -26.01
CA CYS A 9 10.35 -25.75 -27.17
C CYS A 9 10.97 -26.83 -28.07
N ALA A 10 11.41 -27.96 -27.50
CA ALA A 10 12.08 -29.03 -28.25
C ALA A 10 11.27 -29.58 -29.46
N PRO A 11 9.94 -29.78 -29.38
CA PRO A 11 9.13 -30.19 -30.54
C PRO A 11 9.02 -29.11 -31.63
N GLU A 12 8.93 -27.83 -31.26
CA GLU A 12 8.84 -26.71 -32.21
C GLU A 12 10.15 -26.52 -32.97
N TYR A 13 11.28 -26.68 -32.28
CA TYR A 13 12.60 -26.72 -32.89
C TYR A 13 12.76 -27.87 -33.87
N GLN A 14 12.38 -29.08 -33.47
CA GLN A 14 12.47 -30.27 -34.33
C GLN A 14 11.60 -30.15 -35.59
N LYS A 15 10.42 -29.53 -35.47
CA LYS A 15 9.55 -29.28 -36.63
C LYS A 15 10.18 -28.28 -37.60
N ARG A 16 10.69 -27.15 -37.11
CA ARG A 16 11.39 -26.13 -37.92
C ARG A 16 12.66 -26.67 -38.57
N PHE A 17 13.45 -27.48 -37.86
CA PHE A 17 14.65 -28.12 -38.43
C PHE A 17 14.35 -29.05 -39.60
N LYS A 18 13.19 -29.73 -39.58
CA LYS A 18 12.72 -30.52 -40.72
C LYS A 18 12.24 -29.64 -41.88
N GLU A 19 11.49 -28.58 -41.59
CA GLU A 19 10.94 -27.67 -42.61
C GLU A 19 12.03 -26.84 -43.31
N GLU A 20 13.12 -26.51 -42.62
CA GLU A 20 14.23 -25.72 -43.16
C GLU A 20 15.41 -26.57 -43.68
N GLY A 21 15.21 -27.89 -43.83
CA GLY A 21 16.15 -28.79 -44.51
C GLY A 21 17.46 -29.07 -43.75
N ILE A 22 17.50 -28.85 -42.43
CA ILE A 22 18.70 -29.15 -41.62
C ILE A 22 18.95 -30.66 -41.53
N GLU A 23 17.90 -31.48 -41.53
CA GLU A 23 18.08 -32.94 -41.58
C GLU A 23 18.73 -33.39 -42.89
N GLU A 24 18.39 -32.77 -44.02
CA GLU A 24 18.99 -33.05 -45.33
C GLU A 24 20.47 -32.66 -45.36
N LEU A 25 20.82 -31.48 -44.82
CA LEU A 25 22.22 -31.04 -44.68
C LEU A 25 23.03 -31.94 -43.75
N ARG A 26 22.43 -32.47 -42.68
CA ARG A 26 23.07 -33.43 -41.77
C ARG A 26 23.29 -34.79 -42.43
N ASP A 27 22.40 -35.21 -43.32
CA ASP A 27 22.56 -36.44 -44.10
C ASP A 27 23.59 -36.28 -45.24
N GLU A 28 23.67 -35.11 -45.86
CA GLU A 28 24.78 -34.75 -46.77
C GLU A 28 26.12 -34.75 -46.05
N LEU A 29 26.20 -34.21 -44.83
CA LEU A 29 27.42 -34.17 -44.02
C LEU A 29 28.00 -35.59 -43.75
N LYS A 30 27.13 -36.60 -43.57
CA LYS A 30 27.55 -37.99 -43.32
C LYS A 30 28.36 -38.57 -44.47
N ASN A 31 27.99 -38.19 -45.70
CA ASN A 31 28.59 -38.71 -46.94
C ASN A 31 29.57 -37.73 -47.60
N ALA A 32 29.75 -36.53 -47.03
CA ALA A 32 30.59 -35.48 -47.58
C ALA A 32 32.09 -35.76 -47.43
N ASP A 33 32.84 -35.38 -48.47
CA ASP A 33 34.30 -35.39 -48.50
C ASP A 33 34.88 -34.52 -47.35
N PRO A 34 35.96 -34.96 -46.66
CA PRO A 34 36.58 -34.21 -45.57
C PRO A 34 36.95 -32.75 -45.93
N THR A 35 37.15 -32.44 -47.20
CA THR A 35 37.46 -31.08 -47.67
C THR A 35 36.24 -30.13 -47.65
N ILE A 36 35.01 -30.68 -47.76
CA ILE A 36 33.75 -29.91 -47.86
C ILE A 36 32.98 -29.92 -46.52
N ARG A 37 33.22 -30.91 -45.66
CA ARG A 37 32.63 -31.01 -44.31
C ARG A 37 32.61 -29.71 -43.50
N PRO A 38 33.72 -28.96 -43.32
CA PRO A 38 33.69 -27.74 -42.50
C PRO A 38 32.76 -26.66 -43.08
N LEU A 39 32.53 -26.68 -44.39
CA LEU A 39 31.65 -25.74 -45.09
C LEU A 39 30.17 -26.10 -44.84
N ILE A 40 29.84 -27.39 -44.83
CA ILE A 40 28.49 -27.89 -44.50
C ILE A 40 28.21 -27.72 -42.99
N GLU A 41 29.18 -27.95 -42.12
CA GLU A 41 29.05 -27.71 -40.67
C GLU A 41 28.79 -26.22 -40.36
N ALA A 42 29.51 -25.32 -41.03
CA ALA A 42 29.28 -23.88 -40.90
C ALA A 42 27.86 -23.48 -41.36
N GLN A 43 27.36 -24.07 -42.46
CA GLN A 43 26.00 -23.83 -42.93
C GLN A 43 24.93 -24.35 -41.97
N ILE A 44 25.12 -25.55 -41.40
CA ILE A 44 24.21 -26.10 -40.39
C ILE A 44 24.19 -25.19 -39.16
N ALA A 45 25.36 -24.80 -38.64
CA ALA A 45 25.46 -23.94 -37.46
C ALA A 45 24.79 -22.57 -37.68
N GLN A 46 24.95 -21.99 -38.88
CA GLN A 46 24.30 -20.74 -39.24
C GLN A 46 22.77 -20.87 -39.28
N ARG A 47 22.24 -21.91 -39.94
CA ARG A 47 20.79 -22.14 -39.99
C ARG A 47 20.20 -22.48 -38.62
N GLU A 48 20.90 -23.26 -37.80
CA GLU A 48 20.48 -23.56 -36.43
C GLU A 48 20.40 -22.28 -35.57
N ALA A 49 21.35 -21.37 -35.71
CA ALA A 49 21.34 -20.08 -35.01
C ALA A 49 20.17 -19.18 -35.48
N GLU A 50 19.90 -19.13 -36.78
CA GLU A 50 18.78 -18.36 -37.35
C GLU A 50 17.43 -18.91 -36.88
N ILE A 51 17.22 -20.23 -36.91
CA ILE A 51 16.00 -20.88 -36.43
C ILE A 51 15.82 -20.65 -34.93
N LYS A 52 16.91 -20.73 -34.15
CA LYS A 52 16.89 -20.41 -32.72
C LYS A 52 16.43 -18.98 -32.45
N GLN A 53 16.95 -18.00 -33.17
CA GLN A 53 16.51 -16.62 -33.02
C GLN A 53 15.05 -16.42 -33.43
N GLN A 54 14.60 -17.04 -34.52
CA GLN A 54 13.21 -16.90 -35.00
C GLN A 54 12.22 -17.53 -34.03
N VAL A 55 12.48 -18.75 -33.55
CA VAL A 55 11.61 -19.44 -32.59
C VAL A 55 11.59 -18.71 -31.25
N GLU A 56 12.73 -18.26 -30.74
CA GLU A 56 12.75 -17.45 -29.50
C GLU A 56 12.01 -16.12 -29.65
N ALA A 57 12.11 -15.45 -30.80
CA ALA A 57 11.39 -14.21 -31.07
C ALA A 57 9.87 -14.44 -31.16
N GLU A 58 9.44 -15.52 -31.79
CA GLU A 58 8.03 -15.91 -31.91
C GLU A 58 7.44 -16.29 -30.55
N ILE A 59 8.15 -17.10 -29.77
CA ILE A 59 7.79 -17.47 -28.39
C ILE A 59 7.71 -16.22 -27.51
N ARG A 60 8.69 -15.31 -27.58
CA ARG A 60 8.65 -14.05 -26.83
C ARG A 60 7.44 -13.22 -27.23
N LYS A 61 7.17 -13.04 -28.52
CA LYS A 61 6.01 -12.29 -29.01
C LYS A 61 4.67 -12.89 -28.52
N GLN A 62 4.58 -14.22 -28.45
CA GLN A 62 3.40 -14.93 -27.98
C GLN A 62 3.22 -14.85 -26.45
N HIS A 63 4.33 -14.81 -25.70
CA HIS A 63 4.31 -14.71 -24.23
C HIS A 63 4.23 -13.28 -23.73
N ASP A 64 4.82 -12.30 -24.41
CA ASP A 64 4.78 -10.88 -24.05
C ASP A 64 3.35 -10.37 -24.04
N GLY A 65 2.53 -10.74 -25.03
CA GLY A 65 1.10 -10.40 -25.03
C GLY A 65 0.30 -11.01 -23.87
N LYS A 66 0.69 -12.19 -23.38
CA LYS A 66 0.09 -12.83 -22.20
C LYS A 66 0.59 -12.19 -20.91
N ILE A 67 1.88 -11.90 -20.81
CA ILE A 67 2.53 -11.24 -19.67
C ILE A 67 1.96 -9.83 -19.51
N ASP A 68 1.78 -9.07 -20.58
CA ASP A 68 1.19 -7.74 -20.54
C ASP A 68 -0.28 -7.76 -20.16
N ASN A 69 -1.04 -8.75 -20.64
CA ASN A 69 -2.41 -8.96 -20.17
C ASN A 69 -2.47 -9.35 -18.68
N MET A 70 -1.57 -10.20 -18.20
CA MET A 70 -1.45 -10.58 -16.78
C MET A 70 -1.04 -9.39 -15.92
N LYS A 71 -0.04 -8.61 -16.32
CA LYS A 71 0.34 -7.35 -15.67
C LYS A 71 -0.83 -6.36 -15.65
N GLY A 72 -1.60 -6.29 -16.74
CA GLY A 72 -2.83 -5.49 -16.82
C GLY A 72 -3.94 -5.98 -15.89
N LEU A 73 -4.08 -7.29 -15.66
CA LEU A 73 -5.04 -7.85 -14.70
C LEU A 73 -4.57 -7.64 -13.25
N ILE A 74 -3.30 -7.90 -12.95
CA ILE A 74 -2.70 -7.72 -11.62
C ILE A 74 -2.73 -6.25 -11.19
N SER A 75 -2.38 -5.33 -12.08
CA SER A 75 -2.46 -3.88 -11.79
C SER A 75 -3.88 -3.38 -11.54
N ARG A 76 -4.91 -4.12 -11.99
CA ARG A 76 -6.33 -3.85 -11.71
C ARG A 76 -6.83 -4.56 -10.44
N LEU A 77 -6.14 -5.58 -9.96
CA LEU A 77 -6.47 -6.27 -8.73
C LEU A 77 -6.04 -5.43 -7.53
N ARG A 78 -6.98 -4.65 -6.99
CA ARG A 78 -6.85 -4.07 -5.66
C ARG A 78 -7.03 -5.18 -4.62
N LEU A 79 -5.92 -5.67 -4.08
CA LEU A 79 -5.95 -6.58 -2.95
C LEU A 79 -6.37 -5.80 -1.71
N ARG A 80 -7.59 -6.08 -1.24
CA ARG A 80 -8.14 -5.54 0.01
C ARG A 80 -8.18 -6.65 1.05
N ARG A 81 -7.56 -6.43 2.19
CA ARG A 81 -7.55 -7.40 3.30
C ARG A 81 -8.90 -7.33 4.01
N ILE A 82 -9.59 -8.47 4.06
CA ILE A 82 -10.86 -8.64 4.78
C ILE A 82 -10.55 -9.37 6.08
N GLY A 83 -11.15 -8.94 7.18
CA GLY A 83 -11.01 -9.57 8.49
C GLY A 83 -10.54 -8.62 9.58
N TRP A 84 -10.03 -9.21 10.66
CA TRP A 84 -9.58 -8.49 11.85
C TRP A 84 -8.27 -7.75 11.62
N LYS A 85 -8.18 -6.56 12.20
CA LYS A 85 -6.95 -5.78 12.33
C LYS A 85 -6.82 -5.27 13.76
N LEU A 86 -5.59 -5.28 14.25
CA LEU A 86 -5.21 -4.78 15.55
C LEU A 86 -3.85 -4.10 15.38
N ASP A 87 -3.75 -2.89 15.93
CA ASP A 87 -2.56 -2.06 15.89
C ASP A 87 -2.34 -1.47 17.28
N VAL A 88 -1.09 -1.52 17.75
CA VAL A 88 -0.68 -0.97 19.04
C VAL A 88 0.42 0.02 18.75
N ALA A 89 0.26 1.23 19.25
CA ALA A 89 1.26 2.27 19.09
C ALA A 89 1.32 3.14 20.35
N GLY A 90 2.40 3.89 20.46
CA GLY A 90 2.63 4.80 21.57
C GLY A 90 3.61 5.87 21.16
N GLY A 91 3.68 6.92 21.96
CA GLY A 91 4.55 8.06 21.72
C GLY A 91 4.81 8.81 23.01
N ALA A 92 5.88 9.58 23.01
CA ALA A 92 6.22 10.48 24.08
C ALA A 92 6.79 11.78 23.50
N VAL A 93 6.66 12.86 24.26
CA VAL A 93 7.14 14.19 23.94
C VAL A 93 8.04 14.64 25.09
N ALA A 94 9.25 15.02 24.73
CA ALA A 94 10.21 15.66 25.62
C ALA A 94 10.57 17.01 25.03
N ASP A 95 10.51 18.05 25.85
CA ASP A 95 10.81 19.43 25.46
C ASP A 95 12.19 19.81 26.02
N PHE A 96 13.02 20.45 25.17
CA PHE A 96 14.36 20.90 25.53
C PHE A 96 14.47 22.42 25.33
N PRO A 97 13.98 23.22 26.29
CA PRO A 97 14.15 24.66 26.26
C PRO A 97 15.62 25.05 26.03
N GLN A 98 15.83 26.13 25.26
CA GLN A 98 17.15 26.74 25.03
C GLN A 98 18.24 25.88 24.34
N ARG A 99 17.90 24.73 23.74
CA ARG A 99 18.85 23.86 22.99
C ARG A 99 19.98 23.30 23.85
N VAL A 100 19.76 23.20 25.16
CA VAL A 100 20.69 22.56 26.10
C VAL A 100 20.13 21.18 26.43
N PHE A 101 20.92 20.13 26.27
CA PHE A 101 20.49 18.75 26.52
C PHE A 101 20.30 18.44 28.02
N ASP A 102 20.86 19.27 28.90
CA ASP A 102 20.81 19.10 30.36
C ASP A 102 19.52 19.67 31.00
N ASP A 103 18.66 20.35 30.22
CA ASP A 103 17.43 21.00 30.68
C ASP A 103 16.22 20.45 29.89
N GLY A 104 16.13 19.13 29.78
CA GLY A 104 15.03 18.44 29.11
C GLY A 104 13.92 18.06 30.08
N SER A 105 12.68 18.44 29.79
CA SER A 105 11.50 18.02 30.55
C SER A 105 10.69 16.99 29.76
N PHE A 106 10.29 15.90 30.44
CA PHE A 106 9.46 14.86 29.84
C PHE A 106 8.00 15.19 30.11
N ASN A 107 7.33 15.79 29.13
CA ASN A 107 6.05 16.43 29.40
C ASN A 107 4.88 15.46 29.19
N ARG A 108 4.90 14.67 28.09
CA ARG A 108 3.72 13.90 27.70
C ARG A 108 4.06 12.53 27.18
N TRP A 109 3.22 11.55 27.51
CA TRP A 109 3.28 10.24 26.89
C TRP A 109 1.89 9.69 26.61
N GLY A 110 1.83 8.73 25.69
CA GLY A 110 0.58 8.11 25.33
C GLY A 110 0.77 6.75 24.71
N ALA A 111 -0.24 5.91 24.90
CA ALA A 111 -0.36 4.63 24.23
C ALA A 111 -1.77 4.52 23.65
N TRP A 112 -1.89 3.95 22.45
CA TRP A 112 -3.18 3.69 21.84
C TRP A 112 -3.23 2.32 21.18
N LEU A 113 -4.41 1.73 21.28
CA LEU A 113 -4.78 0.46 20.70
C LEU A 113 -5.89 0.72 19.69
N THR A 114 -5.66 0.36 18.44
CA THR A 114 -6.64 0.48 17.37
C THR A 114 -7.03 -0.91 16.89
N GLY A 115 -8.28 -1.28 17.10
CA GLY A 115 -8.85 -2.56 16.65
C GLY A 115 -9.90 -2.34 15.57
N GLY A 116 -10.17 -3.35 14.75
CA GLY A 116 -11.26 -3.24 13.80
C GLY A 116 -11.49 -4.50 12.98
N TYR A 117 -12.57 -4.46 12.22
CA TYR A 117 -12.90 -5.49 11.25
C TYR A 117 -13.25 -4.86 9.91
N GLU A 118 -12.74 -5.46 8.85
CA GLU A 118 -12.97 -5.01 7.48
C GLU A 118 -13.81 -6.04 6.71
N TRP A 119 -14.99 -5.63 6.26
CA TRP A 119 -15.83 -6.38 5.32
C TRP A 119 -15.50 -5.99 3.88
N LYS A 120 -16.29 -6.46 2.90
CA LYS A 120 -16.12 -6.07 1.48
C LYS A 120 -16.60 -4.65 1.14
N LYS A 121 -17.53 -4.11 1.93
CA LYS A 121 -18.27 -2.87 1.60
C LYS A 121 -18.20 -1.80 2.69
N TRP A 122 -17.79 -2.20 3.88
CA TRP A 122 -17.69 -1.32 5.04
C TRP A 122 -16.61 -1.85 5.99
N SER A 123 -16.17 -1.01 6.91
CA SER A 123 -15.23 -1.37 7.97
C SER A 123 -15.59 -0.65 9.25
N VAL A 124 -15.30 -1.28 10.38
CA VAL A 124 -15.43 -0.66 11.70
C VAL A 124 -14.06 -0.67 12.35
N LEU A 125 -13.75 0.45 13.00
CA LEU A 125 -12.57 0.70 13.78
C LEU A 125 -13.00 1.14 15.18
N GLY A 126 -12.29 0.68 16.19
CA GLY A 126 -12.36 1.15 17.57
C GLY A 126 -10.97 1.61 17.99
N VAL A 127 -10.91 2.66 18.80
CA VAL A 127 -9.68 3.17 19.38
C VAL A 127 -9.83 3.28 20.89
N PHE A 128 -8.81 2.81 21.58
CA PHE A 128 -8.57 3.08 22.99
C PHE A 128 -7.26 3.85 23.06
N ARG A 129 -7.23 5.02 23.69
CA ARG A 129 -6.01 5.80 23.88
C ARG A 129 -5.90 6.26 25.32
N TYR A 130 -4.74 6.09 25.90
CA TYR A 130 -4.36 6.64 27.20
C TYR A 130 -3.30 7.73 26.96
N LEU A 131 -3.48 8.89 27.57
CA LEU A 131 -2.52 10.00 27.56
C LEU A 131 -2.21 10.37 29.01
N GLY A 132 -0.93 10.42 29.35
CA GLY A 132 -0.45 10.98 30.61
C GLY A 132 0.31 12.27 30.34
N ASP A 133 -0.05 13.33 31.06
CA ASP A 133 0.73 14.55 31.18
C ASP A 133 1.49 14.47 32.51
N GLN A 134 2.80 14.67 32.47
CA GLN A 134 3.63 14.85 33.66
C GLN A 134 4.04 16.32 33.65
N ASP A 135 3.44 17.09 34.54
CA ASP A 135 3.82 18.49 34.70
C ASP A 135 4.99 18.57 35.69
N ASP A 136 6.21 18.60 35.17
CA ASP A 136 7.44 18.80 35.95
C ASP A 136 7.72 20.30 36.19
N SER A 137 6.72 21.18 36.09
CA SER A 137 6.91 22.61 36.32
C SER A 137 6.97 22.94 37.82
N ASP A 138 8.18 22.83 38.37
CA ASP A 138 8.58 23.27 39.71
C ASP A 138 8.63 24.82 39.84
N VAL A 139 7.67 25.52 39.22
CA VAL A 139 7.59 26.99 39.18
C VAL A 139 6.22 27.46 39.66
N GLY A 140 6.04 27.40 40.99
CA GLY A 140 5.17 28.29 41.74
C GLY A 140 3.71 27.89 41.86
N ASP A 141 3.37 27.33 43.04
CA ASP A 141 2.06 27.39 43.69
C ASP A 141 0.82 27.27 42.77
N GLN A 142 0.59 26.07 42.23
CA GLN A 142 -0.77 25.52 42.17
C GLN A 142 -0.70 24.00 42.15
N ASP A 143 -1.63 23.36 42.86
CA ASP A 143 -1.79 21.92 43.08
C ASP A 143 -2.18 21.20 41.76
N ASP A 144 -1.37 21.35 40.70
CA ASP A 144 -1.62 20.80 39.37
C ASP A 144 -1.14 19.34 39.34
N SER A 145 -1.98 18.48 39.89
CA SER A 145 -1.82 17.02 39.89
C SER A 145 -1.68 16.47 38.47
N ASP A 146 -0.77 15.51 38.26
CA ASP A 146 -0.66 14.67 37.04
C ASP A 146 -2.02 14.43 36.36
N GLU A 147 -2.25 15.07 35.22
CA GLU A 147 -3.49 14.90 34.47
C GLU A 147 -3.34 13.77 33.45
N SER A 148 -4.23 12.79 33.55
CA SER A 148 -4.33 11.72 32.55
C SER A 148 -5.71 11.69 31.92
N SER A 149 -5.75 11.30 30.65
CA SER A 149 -7.00 11.17 29.90
C SER A 149 -7.09 9.83 29.17
N ILE A 150 -8.31 9.32 29.11
CA ILE A 150 -8.68 8.12 28.37
C ILE A 150 -9.62 8.51 27.25
N ASP A 151 -9.25 8.20 26.02
CA ASP A 151 -10.09 8.35 24.86
C ASP A 151 -10.62 6.99 24.39
N LEU A 152 -11.94 6.91 24.25
CA LEU A 152 -12.66 5.78 23.70
C LEU A 152 -13.40 6.23 22.46
N GLY A 153 -13.10 5.63 21.32
CA GLY A 153 -13.72 6.04 20.08
C GLY A 153 -13.98 4.90 19.11
N GLY A 154 -14.80 5.21 18.11
CA GLY A 154 -15.10 4.31 17.03
C GLY A 154 -15.31 5.06 15.73
N ARG A 155 -14.98 4.38 14.63
CA ARG A 155 -15.20 4.88 13.28
C ARG A 155 -15.80 3.80 12.40
N ILE A 156 -16.88 4.14 11.70
CA ILE A 156 -17.50 3.29 10.70
C ILE A 156 -17.22 3.92 9.33
N VAL A 157 -16.74 3.12 8.39
CA VAL A 157 -16.44 3.54 7.02
C VAL A 157 -17.27 2.70 6.05
N PHE A 158 -17.95 3.36 5.12
CA PHE A 158 -18.73 2.76 4.05
C PHE A 158 -18.05 3.06 2.71
N ASP A 159 -17.39 2.04 2.16
CA ASP A 159 -16.64 2.10 0.89
C ASP A 159 -17.35 1.30 -0.23
N ASN A 160 -18.68 1.25 -0.19
CA ASN A 160 -19.47 0.49 -1.18
C ASN A 160 -19.48 1.15 -2.57
N PHE A 161 -19.06 2.40 -2.68
CA PHE A 161 -19.12 3.18 -3.92
C PHE A 161 -17.73 3.33 -4.54
N LYS A 162 -17.61 3.17 -5.86
CA LYS A 162 -16.30 3.13 -6.56
C LYS A 162 -15.46 4.40 -6.41
N ARG A 163 -16.10 5.56 -6.22
CA ARG A 163 -15.45 6.88 -6.13
C ARG A 163 -15.84 7.65 -4.88
N PHE A 164 -16.67 7.07 -4.02
CA PHE A 164 -17.23 7.77 -2.88
C PHE A 164 -17.08 6.90 -1.64
N SER A 165 -16.75 7.54 -0.53
CA SER A 165 -16.65 6.90 0.78
C SER A 165 -17.27 7.82 1.81
N LEU A 166 -18.02 7.22 2.72
CA LEU A 166 -18.65 7.89 3.83
C LEU A 166 -18.08 7.30 5.11
N SER A 167 -17.73 8.13 6.08
CA SER A 167 -17.42 7.64 7.41
C SER A 167 -17.98 8.52 8.51
N ALA A 168 -18.27 7.89 9.64
CA ALA A 168 -18.69 8.56 10.85
C ALA A 168 -17.75 8.13 11.97
N GLU A 169 -17.30 9.08 12.78
CA GLU A 169 -16.38 8.91 13.88
C GLU A 169 -16.98 9.52 15.15
N ALA A 170 -16.90 8.81 16.27
CA ALA A 170 -17.27 9.30 17.58
C ALA A 170 -16.16 8.97 18.57
N VAL A 171 -15.77 9.93 19.40
CA VAL A 171 -14.73 9.77 20.42
C VAL A 171 -15.20 10.45 21.71
N ALA A 172 -15.12 9.74 22.83
CA ALA A 172 -15.33 10.28 24.17
C ALA A 172 -13.98 10.35 24.88
N ARG A 173 -13.73 11.46 25.56
CA ARG A 173 -12.54 11.73 26.37
C ARG A 173 -12.94 11.86 27.82
N ILE A 174 -12.27 11.09 28.67
CA ILE A 174 -12.50 11.03 30.11
C ILE A 174 -11.22 11.45 30.80
N PHE A 175 -11.28 12.48 31.62
CA PHE A 175 -10.15 12.96 32.42
C PHE A 175 -10.16 12.29 33.79
N SER A 176 -8.98 11.96 34.30
CA SER A 176 -8.78 11.38 35.63
C SER A 176 -9.06 12.41 36.73
N ASN A 177 -8.69 13.68 36.50
CA ASN A 177 -9.02 14.78 37.40
C ASN A 177 -10.23 15.57 36.87
N ARG A 178 -11.40 15.37 37.50
CA ARG A 178 -12.66 16.02 37.10
C ARG A 178 -12.87 17.40 37.70
N SER A 179 -12.00 17.86 38.62
CA SER A 179 -12.14 19.21 39.17
C SER A 179 -11.64 20.29 38.22
N THR A 180 -10.81 19.93 37.26
CA THR A 180 -10.23 20.84 36.24
C THR A 180 -10.92 20.70 34.88
N HIS A 181 -11.32 19.49 34.47
CA HIS A 181 -11.94 19.23 33.17
C HIS A 181 -13.18 18.32 33.24
N ASP A 182 -14.24 18.72 32.53
CA ASP A 182 -15.42 17.89 32.27
C ASP A 182 -15.14 16.85 31.18
N ASN A 183 -15.91 15.75 31.18
CA ASN A 183 -15.83 14.76 30.11
C ASN A 183 -16.24 15.38 28.76
N GLN A 184 -15.42 15.17 27.74
CA GLN A 184 -15.62 15.75 26.41
C GLN A 184 -15.98 14.67 25.39
N TRP A 185 -16.64 15.07 24.30
CA TRP A 185 -16.92 14.16 23.19
C TRP A 185 -16.84 14.89 21.85
N ARG A 186 -16.49 14.11 20.83
CA ARG A 186 -16.34 14.53 19.44
C ARG A 186 -17.16 13.60 18.55
N LEU A 187 -17.81 14.18 17.55
CA LEU A 187 -18.54 13.44 16.52
C LEU A 187 -18.22 14.08 15.16
N ALA A 188 -17.73 13.31 14.21
CA ALA A 188 -17.37 13.80 12.89
C ALA A 188 -17.93 12.90 11.78
N PHE A 189 -18.46 13.53 10.73
CA PHE A 189 -18.86 12.88 9.49
C PHE A 189 -17.90 13.29 8.40
N LEU A 190 -17.37 12.31 7.66
CA LEU A 190 -16.40 12.52 6.60
C LEU A 190 -16.92 11.93 5.30
N PHE A 191 -16.80 12.72 4.24
CA PHE A 191 -17.22 12.41 2.88
C PHE A 191 -16.00 12.53 1.98
N ASP A 192 -15.58 11.43 1.37
CA ASP A 192 -14.46 11.42 0.44
C ASP A 192 -14.98 11.15 -0.97
N TYR A 193 -14.55 11.96 -1.94
CA TYR A 193 -14.87 11.79 -3.35
C TYR A 193 -13.60 11.80 -4.22
N ALA A 194 -13.38 10.69 -4.94
CA ALA A 194 -12.30 10.56 -5.91
C ALA A 194 -12.72 11.18 -7.26
N ILE A 195 -12.21 12.38 -7.53
CA ILE A 195 -12.48 13.14 -8.75
C ILE A 195 -11.83 12.45 -9.96
N ALA A 196 -10.57 12.04 -9.81
CA ALA A 196 -9.80 11.38 -10.84
C ALA A 196 -8.83 10.35 -10.23
N LYS A 197 -8.19 9.54 -11.08
CA LYS A 197 -6.99 8.81 -10.64
C LYS A 197 -6.00 9.87 -10.14
N ASN A 198 -5.51 9.76 -8.91
CA ASN A 198 -4.63 10.72 -8.22
C ASN A 198 -5.25 12.04 -7.68
N LYS A 199 -6.57 12.23 -7.74
CA LYS A 199 -7.24 13.42 -7.17
C LYS A 199 -8.43 13.04 -6.30
N SER A 200 -8.49 13.57 -5.08
CA SER A 200 -9.66 13.43 -4.21
C SER A 200 -9.97 14.73 -3.48
N ILE A 201 -11.25 14.92 -3.20
CA ILE A 201 -11.74 15.96 -2.29
C ILE A 201 -12.41 15.26 -1.11
N SER A 202 -12.15 15.77 0.08
CA SER A 202 -12.70 15.27 1.32
C SER A 202 -13.38 16.41 2.06
N PHE A 203 -14.55 16.15 2.60
CA PHE A 203 -15.31 17.09 3.41
C PHE A 203 -15.58 16.47 4.76
N THR A 204 -15.26 17.18 5.84
CA THR A 204 -15.50 16.76 7.21
C THR A 204 -16.34 17.80 7.91
N PHE A 205 -17.39 17.38 8.61
CA PHE A 205 -18.14 18.26 9.49
C PHE A 205 -18.57 17.53 10.75
N GLY A 206 -18.79 18.28 11.84
CA GLY A 206 -19.29 17.68 13.07
C GLY A 206 -19.03 18.54 14.29
N ARG A 207 -19.01 17.91 15.46
CA ARG A 207 -18.71 18.53 16.74
C ARG A 207 -17.32 18.10 17.22
N ASP A 208 -16.48 19.04 17.62
CA ASP A 208 -15.20 18.77 18.29
C ASP A 208 -15.34 18.71 19.81
N PHE A 209 -14.24 18.35 20.47
CA PHE A 209 -14.13 18.49 21.92
C PHE A 209 -14.40 19.93 22.38
N GLU A 210 -14.92 20.06 23.59
CA GLU A 210 -15.34 21.35 24.14
C GLU A 210 -14.18 22.00 24.88
N ASP A 211 -13.58 23.03 24.28
CA ASP A 211 -12.37 23.70 24.78
C ASP A 211 -12.69 25.05 25.46
N GLY A 212 -13.79 25.10 26.23
CA GLY A 212 -14.21 26.29 26.98
C GLY A 212 -14.73 27.48 26.17
N GLN A 213 -14.56 27.52 24.84
CA GLN A 213 -15.11 28.56 23.97
C GLN A 213 -16.47 28.14 23.38
N SER A 214 -17.41 29.09 23.30
CA SER A 214 -18.76 28.88 22.75
C SER A 214 -18.70 28.62 21.24
N GLY A 215 -18.55 27.35 20.87
CA GLY A 215 -18.55 26.90 19.48
C GLY A 215 -17.59 25.73 19.26
N ASN A 216 -18.14 24.54 19.01
CA ASN A 216 -17.38 23.31 18.79
C ASN A 216 -17.70 22.69 17.43
N LEU A 217 -18.02 23.50 16.42
CA LEU A 217 -18.29 23.00 15.06
C LEU A 217 -16.98 22.76 14.31
N ILE A 218 -16.77 21.53 13.84
CA ILE A 218 -15.75 21.19 12.85
C ILE A 218 -16.34 21.38 11.46
N LEU A 219 -15.62 22.09 10.59
CA LEU A 219 -15.88 22.15 9.16
C LEU A 219 -14.53 22.19 8.42
N LEU A 220 -14.22 21.14 7.66
CA LEU A 220 -12.93 21.00 6.99
C LEU A 220 -13.09 20.48 5.57
N VAL A 221 -12.43 21.16 4.63
CA VAL A 221 -12.32 20.74 3.22
C VAL A 221 -10.86 20.40 2.96
N ASN A 222 -10.60 19.19 2.48
CA ASN A 222 -9.26 18.74 2.09
C ASN A 222 -9.25 18.37 0.61
N ILE A 223 -8.23 18.82 -0.11
CA ILE A 223 -8.03 18.52 -1.53
C ILE A 223 -6.66 17.87 -1.67
N LEU A 224 -6.65 16.62 -2.14
CA LEU A 224 -5.43 15.86 -2.38
C LEU A 224 -5.19 15.73 -3.89
N LEU A 225 -4.05 16.25 -4.35
CA LEU A 225 -3.62 16.21 -5.74
C LEU A 225 -2.26 15.51 -5.85
N GLY A 226 -2.21 14.40 -6.58
CA GLY A 226 -0.97 13.73 -6.93
C GLY A 226 -0.49 14.13 -8.32
N PHE A 227 0.82 14.43 -8.44
CA PHE A 227 1.46 14.68 -9.73
C PHE A 227 2.36 13.49 -10.12
N GLY A 228 2.44 13.18 -11.41
CA GLY A 228 3.37 12.15 -11.94
C GLY A 228 2.98 10.69 -11.68
N SER A 229 1.83 10.41 -11.06
CA SER A 229 1.39 9.04 -10.77
C SER A 229 -0.06 8.83 -11.20
N ASN A 230 -0.32 7.76 -11.96
CA ASN A 230 -1.68 7.29 -12.27
C ASN A 230 -2.28 6.42 -11.16
N ARG A 231 -1.61 6.33 -10.00
CA ARG A 231 -2.15 5.59 -8.86
C ARG A 231 -3.40 6.31 -8.36
N PRO A 232 -4.51 5.59 -8.22
CA PRO A 232 -5.69 6.18 -7.58
C PRO A 232 -5.36 6.55 -6.13
N VAL A 233 -5.96 7.65 -5.65
CA VAL A 233 -5.94 8.00 -4.23
C VAL A 233 -6.95 7.06 -3.57
N ARG A 234 -6.48 6.17 -2.69
CA ARG A 234 -7.11 4.91 -2.23
C ARG A 234 -7.06 3.76 -3.22
#